data_AF-A0A914YGY5-F1
#
_entry.id   AF-A0A914YGY5-F1
#
_cell.length_a   1.000
_cell.length_b   1.000
_cell.length_c   1.000
_cell.angle_alpha   90.00
_cell.angle_beta   90.00
_cell.angle_gamma   90.00
#
_symmetry.space_group_name_H-M   'P 1'
#
loop_
_entity.id
_entity.type
_entity.pdbx_description
1 polymer ?
#
loop_
_entity_poly.entity_id
_entity_poly.type
_entity_poly.pdbx_seq_one_letter_code
_entity_poly.pdbx_strand_id
1 'polypeptide(L)'
;MAALSEAGQTGEAVQAAEALAAKNPSDKKAQLNLANMYMQADQMPKAAAVMDKLRSSGQLTEEREYKQLYSIYANTENKEKDVIAVINEGLQKGILKPDYQVYLALAQSYYYSDQVPQAIDAWQKAAPALQGR
;
A
#
# COMPACT_ATOMS: atom_id res chain seq x y z
N MET A 1 24.69 -15.97 13.38
CA MET A 1 23.84 -16.05 14.59
C MET A 1 22.84 -14.91 14.68
N ALA A 2 23.20 -13.65 14.38
CA ALA A 2 22.26 -12.51 14.37
C ALA A 2 21.03 -12.71 13.47
N ALA A 3 21.21 -13.09 12.20
CA ALA A 3 20.10 -13.27 11.26
C ALA A 3 19.06 -14.35 11.65
N LEU A 4 19.47 -15.40 12.38
CA LEU A 4 18.53 -16.43 12.87
C LEU A 4 17.74 -15.93 14.09
N SER A 5 18.36 -15.11 14.94
CA SER A 5 17.69 -14.46 16.06
C SER A 5 16.66 -13.44 15.55
N GLU A 6 17.03 -12.63 14.56
CA GLU A 6 16.14 -11.64 13.94
C GLU A 6 14.96 -12.32 13.24
N ALA A 7 15.20 -13.38 12.46
CA ALA A 7 14.11 -14.14 11.84
C ALA A 7 13.16 -14.79 12.86
N GLY A 8 13.70 -15.30 13.99
CA GLY A 8 12.89 -15.84 15.09
C GLY A 8 12.01 -14.79 15.74
N GLN A 9 12.58 -13.63 16.09
CA GLN A 9 11.85 -12.51 16.69
C GLN A 9 10.77 -11.96 15.78
N THR A 10 11.05 -11.87 14.48
CA THR A 10 10.07 -11.44 13.48
C THR A 10 8.92 -12.44 13.34
N GLY A 11 9.19 -13.73 13.43
CA GLY A 11 8.16 -14.78 13.43
C GLY A 11 7.23 -14.71 14.65
N GLU A 12 7.79 -14.57 15.86
CA GLU A 12 7.01 -14.44 17.10
C GLU A 12 6.15 -13.17 17.11
N ALA A 13 6.70 -12.05 16.61
CA ALA A 13 5.97 -10.79 16.50
C ALA A 13 4.76 -10.90 15.55
N VAL A 14 4.93 -11.58 14.40
CA VAL A 14 3.81 -11.86 13.48
C VAL A 14 2.73 -12.69 14.17
N GLN A 15 3.09 -13.78 14.86
CA GLN A 15 2.12 -14.63 15.56
C GLN A 15 1.34 -13.87 16.63
N ALA A 16 2.02 -13.02 17.41
CA ALA A 16 1.37 -12.20 18.42
C ALA A 16 0.39 -11.18 17.79
N ALA A 17 0.77 -10.57 16.66
CA ALA A 17 -0.09 -9.66 15.93
C ALA A 17 -1.28 -10.38 15.27
N GLU A 18 -1.08 -11.58 14.72
CA GLU A 18 -2.16 -12.42 14.18
C GLU A 18 -3.19 -12.74 15.27
N ALA A 19 -2.73 -13.18 16.45
CA ALA A 19 -3.60 -13.47 17.58
C ALA A 19 -4.38 -12.24 18.07
N LEU A 20 -3.74 -11.06 18.12
CA LEU A 20 -4.40 -9.82 18.51
C LEU A 20 -5.45 -9.38 17.48
N ALA A 21 -5.10 -9.41 16.20
CA ALA A 21 -5.99 -9.07 15.09
C ALA A 21 -7.18 -10.04 14.98
N ALA A 22 -6.99 -11.32 15.32
CA ALA A 22 -8.05 -12.32 15.32
C ALA A 22 -9.07 -12.12 16.46
N LYS A 23 -8.65 -11.60 17.62
CA LYS A 23 -9.56 -11.29 18.73
C LYS A 23 -10.56 -10.20 18.39
N ASN A 24 -10.16 -9.24 17.55
CA ASN A 24 -11.04 -8.17 17.12
C ASN A 24 -10.79 -7.80 15.64
N PRO A 25 -11.40 -8.53 14.68
CA PRO A 25 -11.12 -8.37 13.25
C PRO A 25 -11.48 -6.99 12.67
N SER A 26 -12.33 -6.23 13.36
CA SER A 26 -12.74 -4.87 12.96
C SER A 26 -11.88 -3.77 13.60
N ASP A 27 -10.94 -4.12 14.48
CA ASP A 27 -10.02 -3.15 15.07
C ASP A 27 -8.98 -2.73 14.04
N LYS A 28 -9.19 -1.56 13.43
CA LYS A 28 -8.29 -0.96 12.43
C LYS A 28 -6.84 -0.92 12.92
N LYS A 29 -6.60 -0.55 14.18
CA LYS A 29 -5.24 -0.41 14.72
C LYS A 29 -4.55 -1.76 14.83
N ALA A 30 -5.28 -2.79 15.29
CA ALA A 30 -4.76 -4.16 15.34
C ALA A 30 -4.43 -4.69 13.94
N GLN A 31 -5.32 -4.47 12.95
CA GLN A 31 -5.10 -4.89 11.57
C GLN A 31 -3.90 -4.15 10.93
N LEU A 32 -3.78 -2.83 11.12
CA LEU A 32 -2.61 -2.08 10.61
C LEU A 32 -1.30 -2.55 11.27
N ASN A 33 -1.32 -2.87 12.56
CA ASN A 33 -0.16 -3.44 13.21
C ASN A 33 0.22 -4.80 12.61
N LEU A 34 -0.76 -5.66 12.35
CA LEU A 34 -0.53 -6.93 11.67
C LEU A 34 0.07 -6.75 10.26
N ALA A 35 -0.47 -5.82 9.47
CA ALA A 35 0.10 -5.51 8.15
C ALA A 35 1.57 -5.07 8.27
N ASN A 36 1.90 -4.20 9.23
CA ASN A 36 3.27 -3.77 9.51
C ASN A 36 4.19 -4.92 9.93
N MET A 37 3.73 -5.86 10.74
CA MET A 37 4.51 -7.05 11.10
C MET A 37 4.76 -7.93 9.88
N TYR A 38 3.77 -8.12 9.02
CA TYR A 38 3.96 -8.85 7.77
C TYR A 38 4.98 -8.19 6.84
N MET A 39 4.99 -6.85 6.71
CA MET A 39 6.00 -6.16 5.92
C MET A 39 7.41 -6.33 6.50
N GLN A 40 7.58 -6.26 7.82
CA GLN A 40 8.87 -6.49 8.48
C GLN A 40 9.35 -7.94 8.34
N ALA A 41 8.43 -8.87 8.11
CA ALA A 41 8.70 -10.28 7.85
C ALA A 41 8.85 -10.62 6.37
N ASP A 42 8.92 -9.62 5.48
CA ASP A 42 8.91 -9.78 4.02
C ASP A 42 7.69 -10.55 3.48
N GLN A 43 6.61 -10.65 4.26
CA GLN A 43 5.34 -11.29 3.90
C GLN A 43 4.41 -10.29 3.18
N MET A 44 4.92 -9.63 2.14
CA MET A 44 4.21 -8.59 1.38
C MET A 44 2.81 -8.99 0.90
N PRO A 45 2.57 -10.22 0.38
CA PRO A 45 1.22 -10.64 -0.02
C PRO A 45 0.21 -10.66 1.14
N LYS A 46 0.66 -11.04 2.35
CA LYS A 46 -0.21 -11.04 3.53
C LYS A 46 -0.46 -9.62 4.04
N ALA A 47 0.56 -8.76 4.01
CA ALA A 47 0.39 -7.34 4.34
C ALA A 47 -0.65 -6.67 3.45
N ALA A 48 -0.53 -6.87 2.12
CA ALA A 48 -1.49 -6.36 1.14
C ALA A 48 -2.91 -6.84 1.44
N ALA A 49 -3.11 -8.13 1.71
CA ALA A 49 -4.43 -8.70 1.99
C ALA A 49 -5.11 -8.08 3.22
N VAL A 50 -4.36 -7.81 4.29
CA VAL A 50 -4.89 -7.15 5.49
C VAL A 50 -5.32 -5.72 5.18
N MET A 51 -4.47 -4.97 4.47
CA MET A 51 -4.75 -3.58 4.09
C MET A 51 -5.92 -3.49 3.09
N ASP A 52 -6.05 -4.44 2.16
CA ASP A 52 -7.17 -4.48 1.22
C ASP A 52 -8.50 -4.78 1.90
N LYS A 53 -8.49 -5.62 2.95
CA LYS A 53 -9.67 -5.85 3.78
C LYS A 53 -10.08 -4.55 4.49
N LEU A 54 -9.12 -3.79 5.01
CA LEU A 54 -9.38 -2.46 5.60
C LEU A 54 -9.92 -1.48 4.55
N ARG A 55 -9.36 -1.46 3.32
CA ARG A 55 -9.85 -0.62 2.22
C ARG A 55 -11.28 -0.97 1.83
N SER A 56 -11.55 -2.25 1.60
CA SER A 56 -12.86 -2.76 1.16
C SER A 56 -13.95 -2.59 2.22
N SER A 57 -13.58 -2.53 3.51
CA SER A 57 -14.50 -2.23 4.61
C SER A 57 -14.63 -0.72 4.92
N GLY A 58 -13.96 0.14 4.15
CA GLY A 58 -13.98 1.60 4.35
C GLY A 58 -13.20 2.08 5.57
N GLN A 59 -12.38 1.21 6.18
CA GLN A 59 -11.57 1.53 7.36
C GLN A 59 -10.21 2.14 6.99
N LEU A 60 -9.75 1.97 5.75
CA LEU A 60 -8.58 2.70 5.23
C LEU A 60 -9.02 4.13 4.90
N THR A 61 -8.57 5.10 5.69
CA THR A 61 -9.08 6.48 5.68
C THR A 61 -7.99 7.54 5.65
N GLU A 62 -6.72 7.16 5.84
CA GLU A 62 -5.61 8.10 5.92
C GLU A 62 -4.68 8.02 4.70
N GLU A 63 -4.10 9.16 4.34
CA GLU A 63 -3.16 9.27 3.21
C GLU A 63 -2.02 8.24 3.31
N ARG A 64 -1.42 8.10 4.51
CA ARG A 64 -0.31 7.16 4.77
C ARG A 64 -0.70 5.71 4.47
N GLU A 65 -1.94 5.34 4.76
CA GLU A 65 -2.42 3.97 4.62
C GLU A 65 -2.62 3.59 3.15
N TYR A 66 -3.19 4.50 2.34
CA TYR A 66 -3.26 4.31 0.89
C TYR A 66 -1.87 4.30 0.27
N LYS A 67 -0.98 5.19 0.72
CA LYS A 67 0.42 5.23 0.27
C LYS A 67 1.13 3.92 0.52
N GLN A 68 0.99 3.38 1.72
CA GLN A 68 1.56 2.10 2.09
C GLN A 68 0.98 0.94 1.24
N LEU A 69 -0.34 0.89 1.03
CA LEU A 69 -0.96 -0.16 0.23
C LEU A 69 -0.52 -0.13 -1.24
N TYR A 70 -0.61 1.03 -1.90
CA TYR A 70 -0.17 1.09 -3.30
C TYR A 70 1.34 0.87 -3.43
N SER A 71 2.15 1.23 -2.42
CA SER A 71 3.58 0.93 -2.42
C SER A 71 3.85 -0.57 -2.34
N ILE A 72 3.08 -1.33 -1.55
CA ILE A 72 3.20 -2.81 -1.55
C ILE A 72 2.92 -3.34 -2.96
N TYR A 73 1.84 -2.87 -3.60
CA TYR A 73 1.51 -3.29 -4.96
C TYR A 73 2.53 -2.85 -6.01
N ALA A 74 3.05 -1.62 -5.94
CA ALA A 74 4.05 -1.13 -6.88
C ALA A 74 5.39 -1.89 -6.81
N ASN A 75 5.67 -2.56 -5.69
CA ASN A 75 6.84 -3.41 -5.51
C ASN A 75 6.54 -4.91 -5.72
N THR A 76 5.32 -5.26 -6.11
CA THR A 76 4.92 -6.65 -6.39
C THR A 76 4.73 -6.84 -7.89
N GLU A 77 5.31 -7.89 -8.46
CA GLU A 77 5.18 -8.16 -9.89
C GLU A 77 3.72 -8.36 -10.32
N ASN A 78 3.35 -7.82 -11.48
CA ASN A 78 2.02 -7.97 -12.10
C ASN A 78 0.87 -7.38 -11.25
N LYS A 79 1.15 -6.32 -10.48
CA LYS A 79 0.18 -5.64 -9.60
C LYS A 79 -0.15 -4.21 -10.01
N GLU A 80 0.17 -3.84 -11.23
CA GLU A 80 -0.04 -2.49 -11.79
C GLU A 80 -1.51 -2.08 -11.72
N LYS A 81 -2.43 -3.01 -12.01
CA LYS A 81 -3.89 -2.77 -11.91
C LYS A 81 -4.33 -2.46 -10.49
N ASP A 82 -3.74 -3.11 -9.50
CA ASP A 82 -4.04 -2.89 -8.09
C ASP A 82 -3.49 -1.52 -7.63
N VAL A 83 -2.30 -1.11 -8.09
CA VAL A 83 -1.77 0.25 -7.86
C VAL A 83 -2.71 1.30 -8.44
N ILE A 84 -3.14 1.14 -9.70
CA ILE A 84 -4.07 2.05 -10.38
C ILE A 84 -5.38 2.16 -9.59
N ALA A 85 -5.96 1.04 -9.18
CA ALA A 85 -7.22 1.01 -8.44
C ALA A 85 -7.12 1.76 -7.11
N VAL A 86 -6.09 1.46 -6.30
CA VAL A 86 -5.90 2.08 -4.98
C VAL A 86 -5.63 3.58 -5.11
N ILE A 87 -4.79 4.01 -6.06
CA ILE A 87 -4.50 5.43 -6.25
C ILE A 87 -5.74 6.20 -6.75
N ASN A 88 -6.44 5.69 -7.76
CA ASN A 88 -7.64 6.37 -8.28
C ASN A 88 -8.72 6.48 -7.20
N GLU A 89 -8.96 5.42 -6.42
CA GLU A 89 -9.89 5.45 -5.29
C GLU A 89 -9.48 6.50 -4.26
N GLY A 90 -8.21 6.52 -3.85
CA GLY A 90 -7.68 7.48 -2.87
C GLY A 90 -7.80 8.93 -3.34
N LEU A 91 -7.52 9.19 -4.62
CA LEU A 91 -7.69 10.51 -5.24
C LEU A 91 -9.17 10.91 -5.33
N GLN A 92 -10.05 10.00 -5.77
CA GLN A 92 -11.49 10.24 -5.89
C GLN A 92 -12.14 10.55 -4.53
N LYS A 93 -11.70 9.85 -3.47
CA LYS A 93 -12.16 10.09 -2.09
C LYS A 93 -11.51 11.31 -1.42
N GLY A 94 -10.52 11.95 -2.07
CA GLY A 94 -9.75 13.05 -1.47
C GLY A 94 -8.84 12.62 -0.31
N ILE A 95 -8.57 11.32 -0.15
CA ILE A 95 -7.68 10.78 0.88
C ILE A 95 -6.22 10.94 0.45
N LEU A 96 -5.93 10.65 -0.82
CA LEU A 96 -4.61 10.89 -1.40
C LEU A 96 -4.53 12.32 -1.91
N LYS A 97 -3.43 13.00 -1.56
CA LYS A 97 -3.10 14.28 -2.15
C LYS A 97 -2.64 14.08 -3.59
N PRO A 98 -3.03 14.95 -4.53
CA PRO A 98 -2.58 14.92 -5.91
C PRO A 98 -1.14 15.44 -6.03
N ASP A 99 -0.19 14.74 -5.39
CA ASP A 99 1.22 15.10 -5.37
C ASP A 99 2.04 14.34 -6.43
N TYR A 100 3.30 14.75 -6.59
CA TYR A 100 4.23 14.17 -7.54
C TYR A 100 4.37 12.64 -7.39
N GLN A 101 4.48 12.12 -6.16
CA GLN A 101 4.71 10.70 -5.92
C GLN A 101 3.50 9.85 -6.28
N VAL A 102 2.29 10.35 -5.96
CA VAL A 102 1.04 9.68 -6.30
C VAL A 102 0.86 9.61 -7.82
N TYR A 103 1.07 10.72 -8.53
CA TYR A 103 0.94 10.72 -9.99
C TYR A 103 2.06 9.96 -10.70
N LEU A 104 3.28 9.96 -10.16
CA LEU A 104 4.38 9.18 -10.73
C LEU A 104 4.08 7.68 -10.65
N ALA A 105 3.65 7.18 -9.48
CA ALA A 105 3.30 5.77 -9.31
C ALA A 105 2.11 5.37 -10.21
N LEU A 106 1.11 6.25 -10.33
CA LEU A 106 -0.04 6.04 -11.21
C LEU A 106 0.38 5.97 -12.69
N ALA A 107 1.22 6.90 -13.13
CA ALA A 107 1.70 6.94 -14.51
C ALA A 107 2.53 5.71 -14.87
N GLN A 108 3.46 5.30 -14.00
CA GLN A 108 4.25 4.08 -14.16
C GLN A 108 3.35 2.85 -14.27
N SER A 109 2.35 2.74 -13.41
CA SER A 109 1.43 1.60 -13.40
C SER A 109 0.57 1.55 -14.67
N TYR A 110 0.09 2.70 -15.15
CA TYR A 110 -0.59 2.78 -16.45
C TYR A 110 0.33 2.37 -17.59
N TYR A 111 1.58 2.84 -17.61
CA TYR A 111 2.55 2.51 -18.64
C TYR A 111 2.81 0.99 -18.71
N TYR A 112 3.08 0.36 -17.57
CA TYR A 112 3.31 -1.09 -17.49
C TYR A 112 2.04 -1.94 -17.73
N SER A 113 0.86 -1.31 -17.74
CA SER A 113 -0.42 -1.94 -18.10
C SER A 113 -0.86 -1.63 -19.54
N ASP A 114 0.03 -1.15 -20.39
CA ASP A 114 -0.24 -0.72 -21.78
C ASP A 114 -1.30 0.39 -21.94
N GLN A 115 -1.58 1.12 -20.84
CA GLN A 115 -2.51 2.25 -20.80
C GLN A 115 -1.77 3.57 -21.06
N VAL A 116 -1.06 3.63 -22.20
CA VAL A 116 -0.16 4.74 -22.55
C VAL A 116 -0.82 6.12 -22.49
N PRO A 117 -2.06 6.35 -22.98
CA PRO A 117 -2.70 7.65 -22.87
C PRO A 117 -2.90 8.12 -21.43
N GLN A 118 -3.32 7.22 -20.53
CA GLN A 118 -3.48 7.51 -19.10
C GLN A 118 -2.14 7.75 -18.41
N ALA A 119 -1.07 7.06 -18.83
CA ALA A 119 0.27 7.29 -18.32
C ALA A 119 0.75 8.71 -18.62
N ILE A 120 0.54 9.20 -19.85
CA ILE A 120 0.90 10.56 -20.27
C ILE A 120 0.15 11.61 -19.44
N ASP A 121 -1.16 11.47 -19.27
CA ASP A 121 -1.96 12.39 -18.44
C ASP A 121 -1.47 12.42 -16.99
N ALA A 122 -1.17 11.26 -16.41
CA ALA A 122 -0.64 11.18 -15.04
C ALA A 122 0.76 11.82 -14.93
N TRP A 123 1.67 11.61 -15.89
CA TRP A 123 2.97 12.29 -15.88
C TRP A 123 2.85 13.81 -16.03
N GLN A 124 1.93 14.29 -16.86
CA GLN A 124 1.66 15.73 -16.99
C GLN A 124 1.18 16.33 -15.67
N LYS A 125 0.37 15.60 -14.90
CA LYS A 125 -0.07 16.02 -13.55
C LYS A 125 1.06 15.96 -12.52
N ALA A 126 2.01 15.05 -12.68
CA ALA A 126 3.20 14.98 -11.81
C ALA A 126 4.15 16.17 -12.03
N ALA A 127 4.38 16.59 -13.28
CA ALA A 127 5.37 17.61 -13.63
C ALA A 127 5.30 18.95 -12.85
N PRO A 128 4.14 19.62 -12.70
CA PRO A 128 4.06 20.86 -11.93
C PRO A 128 4.23 20.61 -10.42
N ALA A 129 3.83 19.44 -9.90
CA ALA A 129 3.98 19.10 -8.49
C ALA A 129 5.44 18.88 -8.07
N LEU A 130 6.37 18.71 -9.04
CA LEU A 130 7.81 18.62 -8.79
C LEU A 130 8.43 20.01 -8.52
N GLN A 131 7.91 21.06 -9.13
CA GLN A 131 8.51 22.41 -9.09
C GLN A 131 8.14 23.21 -7.84
N GLY A 132 7.13 22.76 -7.07
CA GLY A 132 6.67 23.41 -5.84
C GLY A 132 7.20 22.78 -4.54
N ARG A 133 8.25 21.95 -4.62
CA ARG A 133 8.93 21.33 -3.47
C ARG A 133 10.18 22.09 -3.05
#